data_AF-A0A1G6AGW2-F1
#
_entry.id   AF-A0A1G6AGW2-F1
#
_cell.length_a   1.000
_cell.length_b   1.000
_cell.length_c   1.000
_cell.angle_alpha   90.00
_cell.angle_beta   90.00
_cell.angle_gamma   90.00
#
_symmetry.space_group_name_H-M   'P 1'
#
loop_
_entity.id
_entity.type
_entity.pdbx_description
1 polymer ?
#
loop_
_entity_poly.entity_id
_entity_poly.type
_entity_poly.pdbx_seq_one_letter_code
_entity_poly.pdbx_strand_id
1 'polypeptide(L)'
;MKKRLVGVLLTFALAGGVLAGCGSSAKSDSASDNASSTSETQADESGRTQLIVGFDAEYPPYGYMDEDGEYTGFDLELAQAVCDMEGWELVKQPIDWSSKDGELNSGSIDCIWNGFTMNGKEDDYEWSDAYVNNEQVIVVAKDSGIETLSDLSGKIVGVQAASAALDVLTNEDYQKELGDTFSQLQQFADYNVAFTELTTGSLDAVAIDIGVAKYQIEERGEGKYMILDEKLNSEQYGIGFKLGNTSLRDVVNADLHKLAEDGTVAELAEKYAIEDMICIE
;
A
#
# COMPACT_ATOMS: atom_id res chain seq x y z
N MET A 1 -10.00 -21.45 -49.25
CA MET A 1 -8.83 -22.07 -49.90
C MET A 1 -7.59 -21.50 -49.22
N LYS A 2 -6.62 -22.19 -48.62
CA LYS A 2 -6.28 -23.60 -48.40
C LYS A 2 -5.49 -23.65 -47.08
N LYS A 3 -5.80 -24.60 -46.21
CA LYS A 3 -4.93 -25.06 -45.10
C LYS A 3 -3.66 -25.68 -45.68
N ARG A 4 -2.51 -25.56 -45.00
CA ARG A 4 -1.42 -26.52 -45.13
C ARG A 4 -0.79 -26.83 -43.77
N LEU A 5 -1.30 -27.94 -43.24
CA LEU A 5 -0.66 -28.89 -42.33
C LEU A 5 0.47 -29.60 -43.09
N VAL A 6 1.67 -29.72 -42.52
CA VAL A 6 2.56 -30.89 -42.68
C VAL A 6 3.44 -30.95 -41.43
N GLY A 7 3.19 -31.91 -40.55
CA GLY A 7 4.22 -32.46 -39.66
C GLY A 7 4.93 -33.62 -40.35
N VAL A 8 6.06 -34.09 -39.80
CA VAL A 8 6.51 -35.49 -39.83
C VAL A 8 7.85 -35.66 -39.08
N LEU A 9 7.79 -36.57 -38.11
CA LEU A 9 8.75 -37.57 -37.59
C LEU A 9 10.11 -37.23 -36.95
N LEU A 10 10.14 -37.50 -35.64
CA LEU A 10 10.99 -38.46 -34.90
C LEU A 10 12.13 -39.18 -35.65
N THR A 11 13.32 -39.20 -35.02
CA THR A 11 14.10 -40.44 -34.85
C THR A 11 15.03 -40.40 -33.62
N PHE A 12 15.04 -41.52 -32.90
CA PHE A 12 15.81 -41.89 -31.71
C PHE A 12 17.33 -41.97 -31.94
N ALA A 13 18.13 -41.64 -30.91
CA ALA A 13 19.41 -42.31 -30.64
C ALA A 13 19.79 -42.22 -29.15
N LEU A 14 19.77 -43.38 -28.49
CA LEU A 14 20.30 -43.67 -27.15
C LEU A 14 21.78 -44.08 -27.28
N ALA A 15 22.69 -43.58 -26.45
CA ALA A 15 23.85 -44.32 -25.93
C ALA A 15 24.60 -43.49 -24.87
N GLY A 16 24.85 -44.11 -23.71
CA GLY A 16 25.49 -43.48 -22.55
C GLY A 16 27.02 -43.49 -22.55
N GLY A 17 27.57 -42.87 -21.50
CA GLY A 17 28.99 -42.90 -21.15
C GLY A 17 29.21 -42.28 -19.79
N VAL A 18 29.39 -43.13 -18.78
CA VAL A 18 29.81 -42.79 -17.41
C VAL A 18 31.31 -42.57 -17.42
N LEU A 19 31.80 -41.45 -16.89
CA LEU A 19 33.18 -41.32 -16.41
C LEU A 19 33.19 -40.52 -15.09
N ALA A 20 33.59 -41.22 -14.05
CA ALA A 20 33.94 -40.69 -12.74
C ALA A 20 35.23 -39.88 -12.81
N GLY A 21 35.27 -38.73 -12.14
CA GLY A 21 36.48 -37.96 -11.87
C GLY A 21 36.46 -37.52 -10.41
N CYS A 22 37.21 -38.23 -9.58
CA CYS A 22 37.41 -37.96 -8.16
C CYS A 22 38.84 -37.43 -7.97
N GLY A 23 39.02 -36.45 -7.09
CA GLY A 23 40.30 -36.19 -6.43
C GLY A 23 40.75 -34.72 -6.45
N SER A 24 40.60 -34.02 -5.33
CA SER A 24 41.63 -34.01 -4.29
C SER A 24 41.16 -33.24 -3.05
N SER A 25 41.19 -33.91 -1.90
CA SER A 25 41.06 -33.29 -0.58
C SER A 25 42.44 -32.87 -0.09
N ALA A 26 42.57 -31.64 0.42
CA ALA A 26 43.62 -31.25 1.36
C ALA A 26 43.00 -30.44 2.50
N LYS A 27 43.50 -30.74 3.70
CA LYS A 27 42.92 -30.47 5.03
C LYS A 27 43.54 -29.19 5.63
N SER A 28 42.72 -28.44 6.37
CA SER A 28 42.99 -27.70 7.63
C SER A 28 44.39 -27.13 7.89
N ASP A 29 44.48 -25.82 8.14
CA ASP A 29 44.79 -25.32 9.49
C ASP A 29 44.50 -23.82 9.66
N SER A 30 44.17 -23.47 10.90
CA SER A 30 43.52 -22.26 11.40
C SER A 30 44.45 -21.09 11.75
N ALA A 31 43.81 -19.89 11.81
CA ALA A 31 44.10 -18.74 12.69
C ALA A 31 45.40 -17.94 12.44
N SER A 32 45.45 -16.60 12.52
CA SER A 32 44.53 -15.54 12.96
C SER A 32 45.12 -14.24 12.42
N ASP A 33 44.32 -13.41 11.75
CA ASP A 33 44.61 -11.99 11.57
C ASP A 33 43.47 -11.19 12.21
N ASN A 34 43.87 -10.26 13.06
CA ASN A 34 43.04 -9.43 13.91
C ASN A 34 42.93 -8.04 13.27
N ALA A 35 41.75 -7.68 12.78
CA ALA A 35 41.19 -6.33 12.76
C ALA A 35 40.02 -6.26 11.78
N SER A 36 38.80 -6.09 12.28
CA SER A 36 37.92 -5.04 11.77
C SER A 36 36.77 -4.81 12.75
N SER A 37 36.59 -3.54 13.07
CA SER A 37 35.36 -2.98 13.60
C SER A 37 34.22 -3.28 12.63
N THR A 38 33.15 -3.89 13.13
CA THR A 38 31.84 -3.95 12.47
C THR A 38 30.82 -3.78 13.57
N SER A 39 30.01 -2.72 13.45
CA SER A 39 28.78 -2.56 14.19
C SER A 39 27.95 -3.82 14.04
N GLU A 40 27.59 -4.43 15.16
CA GLU A 40 26.67 -5.54 15.21
C GLU A 40 25.27 -5.00 14.93
N THR A 41 24.81 -5.13 13.68
CA THR A 41 23.37 -5.11 13.38
C THR A 41 22.79 -6.35 14.06
N GLN A 42 21.94 -6.15 15.07
CA GLN A 42 21.23 -7.22 15.73
C GLN A 42 20.26 -7.85 14.72
N ALA A 43 20.50 -9.10 14.35
CA ALA A 43 19.48 -9.91 13.70
C ALA A 43 18.42 -10.30 14.75
N ASP A 44 17.15 -10.11 14.43
CA ASP A 44 16.00 -10.63 15.18
C ASP A 44 16.15 -12.13 15.49
N GLU A 45 15.79 -12.53 16.71
CA GLU A 45 15.74 -13.91 17.18
C GLU A 45 14.80 -14.81 16.34
N SER A 46 13.94 -14.22 15.49
CA SER A 46 13.05 -14.96 14.56
C SER A 46 13.77 -15.58 13.35
N GLY A 47 14.96 -15.09 12.98
CA GLY A 47 15.65 -15.49 11.76
C GLY A 47 14.99 -15.01 10.46
N ARG A 48 14.08 -14.02 10.54
CA ARG A 48 13.50 -13.35 9.37
C ARG A 48 14.59 -12.64 8.57
N THR A 49 14.47 -12.69 7.24
CA THR A 49 15.43 -12.10 6.29
C THR A 49 14.76 -11.18 5.27
N GLN A 50 13.43 -11.12 5.27
CA GLN A 50 12.65 -10.27 4.38
C GLN A 50 11.33 -9.86 5.02
N LEU A 51 10.75 -8.77 4.56
CA LEU A 51 9.40 -8.31 4.86
C LEU A 51 8.64 -8.13 3.54
N ILE A 52 7.53 -8.88 3.36
CA ILE A 52 6.68 -8.73 2.18
C ILE A 52 5.54 -7.77 2.49
N VAL A 53 5.58 -6.58 1.91
CA VAL A 53 4.57 -5.54 2.11
C VAL A 53 3.56 -5.57 0.97
N GLY A 54 2.28 -5.80 1.31
CA GLY A 54 1.16 -5.65 0.39
C GLY A 54 0.69 -4.21 0.32
N PHE A 55 0.56 -3.68 -0.90
CA PHE A 55 0.10 -2.30 -1.16
C PHE A 55 -0.68 -2.21 -2.48
N ASP A 56 -1.55 -1.22 -2.60
CA ASP A 56 -2.18 -0.83 -3.87
C ASP A 56 -1.18 0.05 -4.64
N ALA A 57 -0.85 -0.30 -5.90
CA ALA A 57 0.16 0.41 -6.70
C ALA A 57 -0.37 1.70 -7.34
N GLU A 58 -1.63 2.03 -7.09
CA GLU A 58 -2.33 3.19 -7.60
C GLU A 58 -2.77 4.15 -6.47
N TYR A 59 -2.10 4.10 -5.31
CA TYR A 59 -2.46 4.83 -4.08
C TYR A 59 -1.41 5.85 -3.60
N PRO A 60 -1.07 6.87 -4.42
CA PRO A 60 -0.18 7.94 -4.00
C PRO A 60 -0.83 8.84 -2.94
N PRO A 61 -0.06 9.44 -2.02
CA PRO A 61 1.40 9.41 -1.96
C PRO A 61 1.99 8.25 -1.13
N TYR A 62 1.18 7.27 -0.71
CA TYR A 62 1.59 6.25 0.28
C TYR A 62 2.36 5.09 -0.34
N GLY A 63 1.81 4.49 -1.39
CA GLY A 63 2.45 3.42 -2.14
C GLY A 63 1.88 3.43 -3.54
N TYR A 64 2.75 3.56 -4.53
CA TYR A 64 2.35 3.70 -5.91
C TYR A 64 3.52 3.40 -6.84
N MET A 65 3.21 3.18 -8.11
CA MET A 65 4.23 3.14 -9.17
C MET A 65 4.45 4.54 -9.72
N ASP A 66 5.71 5.00 -9.72
CA ASP A 66 6.09 6.28 -10.32
C ASP A 66 6.20 6.21 -11.85
N GLU A 67 6.57 7.34 -12.47
CA GLU A 67 6.72 7.45 -13.93
C GLU A 67 7.89 6.61 -14.49
N ASP A 68 8.88 6.29 -13.66
CA ASP A 68 10.04 5.46 -14.02
C ASP A 68 9.71 3.96 -13.91
N GLY A 69 8.54 3.62 -13.35
CA GLY A 69 8.06 2.24 -13.16
C GLY A 69 8.54 1.62 -11.85
N GLU A 70 9.03 2.42 -10.91
CA GLU A 70 9.49 1.96 -9.60
C GLU A 70 8.39 2.16 -8.56
N TYR A 71 8.30 1.23 -7.59
CA TYR A 71 7.36 1.35 -6.49
C TYR A 71 7.93 2.25 -5.39
N THR A 72 7.26 3.38 -5.14
CA THR A 72 7.64 4.40 -4.17
C THR A 72 6.42 4.92 -3.40
N GLY A 73 6.64 5.82 -2.45
CA GLY A 73 5.62 6.42 -1.60
C GLY A 73 6.03 6.40 -0.14
N PHE A 74 5.36 7.23 0.66
CA PHE A 74 5.66 7.39 2.08
C PHE A 74 5.73 6.05 2.83
N ASP A 75 4.75 5.16 2.66
CA ASP A 75 4.70 3.88 3.36
C ASP A 75 5.77 2.91 2.86
N LEU A 76 6.04 2.90 1.55
CA LEU A 76 7.05 2.00 0.99
C LEU A 76 8.47 2.43 1.35
N GLU A 77 8.73 3.73 1.47
CA GLU A 77 10.02 4.23 1.92
C GLU A 77 10.18 4.13 3.44
N LEU A 78 9.11 4.27 4.21
CA LEU A 78 9.13 4.01 5.65
C LEU A 78 9.32 2.51 5.94
N ALA A 79 8.69 1.63 5.17
CA ALA A 79 8.93 0.18 5.23
C ALA A 79 10.37 -0.18 4.86
N GLN A 80 10.99 0.55 3.93
CA GLN A 80 12.40 0.37 3.59
C GLN A 80 13.30 0.75 4.77
N ALA A 81 13.02 1.86 5.43
CA ALA A 81 13.78 2.28 6.61
C ALA A 81 13.70 1.25 7.75
N VAL A 82 12.51 0.67 8.01
CA VAL A 82 12.36 -0.44 8.97
C VAL A 82 13.20 -1.65 8.55
N CYS A 83 13.12 -2.06 7.28
CA CYS A 83 13.92 -3.18 6.78
C CYS A 83 15.43 -2.95 6.92
N ASP A 84 15.90 -1.73 6.70
CA ASP A 84 17.32 -1.37 6.84
C ASP A 84 17.82 -1.48 8.29
N MET A 85 16.96 -1.19 9.29
CA MET A 85 17.28 -1.35 10.72
C MET A 85 17.46 -2.82 11.10
N GLU A 86 16.58 -3.67 10.58
CA GLU A 86 16.54 -5.10 10.88
C GLU A 86 17.46 -5.94 9.98
N GLY A 87 18.02 -5.33 8.92
CA GLY A 87 18.79 -6.04 7.90
C GLY A 87 17.94 -6.98 7.05
N TRP A 88 16.67 -6.66 6.85
CA TRP A 88 15.73 -7.41 6.02
C TRP A 88 15.72 -6.91 4.57
N GLU A 89 15.40 -7.80 3.63
CA GLU A 89 15.02 -7.41 2.27
C GLU A 89 13.55 -6.95 2.25
N LEU A 90 13.29 -5.74 1.75
CA LEU A 90 11.93 -5.30 1.48
C LEU A 90 11.43 -5.89 0.16
N VAL A 91 10.35 -6.68 0.22
CA VAL A 91 9.63 -7.15 -0.96
C VAL A 91 8.35 -6.35 -1.10
N LYS A 92 8.32 -5.43 -2.08
CA LYS A 92 7.14 -4.63 -2.43
C LYS A 92 6.21 -5.48 -3.30
N GLN A 93 5.09 -5.92 -2.75
CA GLN A 93 4.10 -6.76 -3.44
C GLN A 93 2.85 -5.95 -3.78
N PRO A 94 2.68 -5.47 -5.03
CA PRO A 94 1.44 -4.82 -5.44
C PRO A 94 0.29 -5.83 -5.41
N ILE A 95 -0.87 -5.41 -4.92
CA ILE A 95 -2.08 -6.25 -4.80
C ILE A 95 -3.31 -5.51 -5.32
N ASP A 96 -4.32 -6.27 -5.74
CA ASP A 96 -5.68 -5.72 -5.83
C ASP A 96 -6.17 -5.47 -4.40
N TRP A 97 -6.51 -4.21 -4.09
CA TRP A 97 -6.96 -3.81 -2.76
C TRP A 97 -8.19 -4.59 -2.27
N SER A 98 -9.03 -5.09 -3.20
CA SER A 98 -10.18 -5.94 -2.88
C SER A 98 -9.78 -7.34 -2.41
N SER A 99 -8.53 -7.75 -2.64
CA SER A 99 -7.99 -9.06 -2.29
C SER A 99 -7.04 -9.04 -1.08
N LYS A 100 -6.78 -7.87 -0.47
CA LYS A 100 -5.79 -7.69 0.62
C LYS A 100 -5.91 -8.69 1.76
N ASP A 101 -7.14 -9.00 2.19
CA ASP A 101 -7.39 -9.94 3.28
C ASP A 101 -7.05 -11.37 2.91
N GLY A 102 -7.31 -11.75 1.65
CA GLY A 102 -6.95 -13.05 1.12
C GLY A 102 -5.44 -13.24 1.09
N GLU A 103 -4.72 -12.24 0.59
CA GLU A 103 -3.25 -12.24 0.48
C GLU A 103 -2.56 -12.25 1.86
N LEU A 104 -3.09 -11.49 2.82
CA LEU A 104 -2.58 -11.50 4.20
C LEU A 104 -2.85 -12.84 4.88
N ASN A 105 -4.06 -13.39 4.73
CA ASN A 105 -4.44 -14.63 5.38
C ASN A 105 -3.73 -15.86 4.79
N SER A 106 -3.44 -15.87 3.48
CA SER A 106 -2.64 -16.91 2.82
C SER A 106 -1.16 -16.86 3.21
N GLY A 107 -0.68 -15.69 3.68
CA GLY A 107 0.74 -15.41 3.88
C GLY A 107 1.47 -15.09 2.59
N SER A 108 0.76 -14.66 1.54
CA SER A 108 1.39 -14.08 0.34
C SER A 108 2.08 -12.76 0.64
N ILE A 109 1.54 -12.02 1.62
CA ILE A 109 2.12 -10.80 2.21
C ILE A 109 2.23 -10.98 3.73
N ASP A 110 3.19 -10.29 4.35
CA ASP A 110 3.40 -10.30 5.80
C ASP A 110 2.55 -9.23 6.51
N CYS A 111 2.34 -8.09 5.84
CA CYS A 111 1.53 -6.98 6.31
C CYS A 111 0.88 -6.21 5.16
N ILE A 112 -0.16 -5.45 5.48
CA ILE A 112 -0.78 -4.45 4.62
C ILE A 112 -0.29 -3.08 5.10
N TRP A 113 0.40 -2.34 4.24
CA TRP A 113 0.96 -1.04 4.59
C TRP A 113 0.86 -0.08 3.40
N ASN A 114 -0.27 0.60 3.31
CA ASN A 114 -0.59 1.53 2.21
C ASN A 114 -1.78 2.43 2.56
N GLY A 115 -1.59 3.38 3.47
CA GLY A 115 -2.65 4.27 3.96
C GLY A 115 -3.83 3.50 4.54
N PHE A 116 -3.56 2.48 5.35
CA PHE A 116 -4.58 1.50 5.72
C PHE A 116 -5.36 1.91 6.98
N THR A 117 -6.63 2.26 6.77
CA THR A 117 -7.55 2.70 7.83
C THR A 117 -7.81 1.64 8.90
N MET A 118 -7.55 2.00 10.16
CA MET A 118 -7.79 1.16 11.34
C MET A 118 -9.26 1.18 11.79
N ASN A 119 -9.92 2.33 11.67
CA ASN A 119 -11.26 2.55 12.23
C ASN A 119 -12.30 1.59 11.67
N GLY A 120 -13.03 0.93 12.56
CA GLY A 120 -14.03 -0.09 12.24
C GLY A 120 -13.45 -1.46 11.86
N LYS A 121 -12.13 -1.64 12.00
CA LYS A 121 -11.38 -2.87 11.68
C LYS A 121 -10.43 -3.26 12.82
N GLU A 122 -10.62 -2.69 14.01
CA GLU A 122 -9.72 -2.85 15.16
C GLU A 122 -9.54 -4.31 15.57
N ASP A 123 -10.57 -5.14 15.37
CA ASP A 123 -10.57 -6.57 15.71
C ASP A 123 -10.19 -7.49 14.52
N ASP A 124 -10.02 -6.95 13.31
CA ASP A 124 -9.81 -7.73 12.09
C ASP A 124 -8.33 -8.02 11.81
N TYR A 125 -7.43 -7.23 12.39
CA TYR A 125 -5.97 -7.30 12.18
C TYR A 125 -5.23 -7.17 13.50
N GLU A 126 -3.99 -7.66 13.53
CA GLU A 126 -3.04 -7.24 14.56
C GLU A 126 -2.43 -5.91 14.10
N TRP A 127 -2.79 -4.81 14.74
CA TRP A 127 -2.42 -3.46 14.29
C TRP A 127 -1.11 -2.97 14.92
N SER A 128 -0.32 -2.21 14.14
CA SER A 128 0.63 -1.24 14.71
C SER A 128 -0.10 -0.12 15.46
N ASP A 129 0.66 0.74 16.13
CA ASP A 129 0.17 2.05 16.52
C ASP A 129 -0.14 2.89 15.27
N ALA A 130 -1.03 3.86 15.44
CA ALA A 130 -1.39 4.79 14.38
C ALA A 130 -0.21 5.72 14.05
N TYR A 131 0.03 5.97 12.76
CA TYR A 131 1.12 6.85 12.31
C TYR A 131 0.67 8.05 11.47
N VAL A 132 -0.54 7.99 10.90
CA VAL A 132 -1.16 9.10 10.13
C VAL A 132 -2.60 9.31 10.61
N ASN A 133 -2.95 10.56 10.90
CA ASN A 133 -4.33 11.01 11.00
C ASN A 133 -4.85 11.35 9.60
N ASN A 134 -5.93 10.72 9.20
CA ASN A 134 -6.54 10.87 7.90
C ASN A 134 -7.99 11.37 7.99
N GLU A 135 -8.50 11.88 6.88
CA GLU A 135 -9.88 12.28 6.72
C GLU A 135 -10.43 11.74 5.41
N GLN A 136 -11.65 11.24 5.45
CA GLN A 136 -12.42 10.90 4.26
C GLN A 136 -13.13 12.15 3.77
N VAL A 137 -12.90 12.54 2.52
CA VAL A 137 -13.40 13.78 1.95
C VAL A 137 -14.11 13.55 0.62
N ILE A 138 -14.72 14.62 0.10
CA ILE A 138 -15.35 14.64 -1.21
C ILE A 138 -14.58 15.60 -2.13
N VAL A 139 -14.20 15.11 -3.31
CA VAL A 139 -13.64 15.91 -4.39
C VAL A 139 -14.67 16.12 -5.48
N VAL A 140 -14.80 17.36 -5.95
CA VAL A 140 -15.69 17.74 -7.07
C VAL A 140 -14.95 18.59 -8.09
N ALA A 141 -15.51 18.69 -9.30
CA ALA A 141 -15.08 19.74 -10.24
C ALA A 141 -15.41 21.13 -9.66
N LYS A 142 -14.50 22.09 -9.84
CA LYS A 142 -14.62 23.43 -9.24
C LYS A 142 -15.85 24.22 -9.74
N ASP A 143 -16.34 23.92 -10.93
CA ASP A 143 -17.51 24.53 -11.56
C ASP A 143 -18.79 23.68 -11.43
N SER A 144 -18.76 22.62 -10.61
CA SER A 144 -19.91 21.72 -10.39
C SER A 144 -21.10 22.37 -9.68
N GLY A 145 -20.86 23.43 -8.90
CA GLY A 145 -21.84 24.05 -8.02
C GLY A 145 -22.20 23.21 -6.79
N ILE A 146 -21.41 22.20 -6.46
CA ILE A 146 -21.53 21.38 -5.25
C ILE A 146 -20.61 21.99 -4.19
N GLU A 147 -21.17 22.41 -3.05
CA GLU A 147 -20.41 23.10 -1.99
C GLU A 147 -20.50 22.37 -0.64
N THR A 148 -21.53 21.57 -0.41
CA THR A 148 -21.76 20.83 0.85
C THR A 148 -22.06 19.36 0.59
N LEU A 149 -21.99 18.51 1.63
CA LEU A 149 -22.38 17.10 1.50
C LEU A 149 -23.86 16.95 1.10
N SER A 150 -24.72 17.89 1.52
CA SER A 150 -26.14 17.84 1.19
C SER A 150 -26.45 18.02 -0.31
N ASP A 151 -25.55 18.70 -1.04
CA ASP A 151 -25.68 18.91 -2.49
C ASP A 151 -25.43 17.62 -3.31
N LEU A 152 -24.93 16.57 -2.65
CA LEU A 152 -24.70 15.25 -3.25
C LEU A 152 -25.99 14.43 -3.43
N SER A 153 -27.13 14.90 -2.90
CA SER A 153 -28.40 14.20 -3.10
C SER A 153 -28.76 14.12 -4.59
N GLY A 154 -29.02 12.91 -5.07
CA GLY A 154 -29.30 12.62 -6.47
C GLY A 154 -28.08 12.67 -7.40
N LYS A 155 -26.87 12.84 -6.86
CA LYS A 155 -25.61 12.87 -7.62
C LYS A 155 -25.00 11.48 -7.79
N ILE A 156 -24.14 11.33 -8.80
CA ILE A 156 -23.34 10.13 -9.01
C ILE A 156 -21.99 10.34 -8.32
N VAL A 157 -21.74 9.56 -7.26
CA VAL A 157 -20.51 9.64 -6.46
C VAL A 157 -19.65 8.43 -6.76
N GLY A 158 -18.38 8.65 -7.10
CA GLY A 158 -17.39 7.59 -7.27
C GLY A 158 -16.64 7.29 -5.98
N VAL A 159 -16.26 6.04 -5.77
CA VAL A 159 -15.46 5.60 -4.62
C VAL A 159 -14.63 4.38 -5.01
N GLN A 160 -13.48 4.15 -4.38
CA GLN A 160 -12.72 2.93 -4.62
C GLN A 160 -13.40 1.72 -3.94
N ALA A 161 -13.40 0.57 -4.61
CA ALA A 161 -13.89 -0.69 -4.05
C ALA A 161 -13.06 -1.09 -2.81
N ALA A 162 -13.73 -1.63 -1.78
CA ALA A 162 -13.11 -2.07 -0.53
C ALA A 162 -12.31 -0.99 0.23
N SER A 163 -12.56 0.30 -0.05
CA SER A 163 -11.98 1.45 0.67
C SER A 163 -12.75 1.78 1.95
N ALA A 164 -12.11 2.53 2.84
CA ALA A 164 -12.77 3.10 4.02
C ALA A 164 -13.85 4.12 3.65
N ALA A 165 -13.63 4.93 2.61
CA ALA A 165 -14.65 5.81 2.03
C ALA A 165 -15.96 5.09 1.70
N LEU A 166 -15.86 3.89 1.08
CA LEU A 166 -17.03 3.07 0.75
C LEU A 166 -17.75 2.59 2.01
N ASP A 167 -17.01 2.13 3.02
CA ASP A 167 -17.57 1.68 4.30
C ASP A 167 -18.30 2.84 5.00
N VAL A 168 -17.69 4.02 5.09
CA VAL A 168 -18.30 5.24 5.65
C VAL A 168 -19.64 5.56 4.99
N LEU A 169 -19.75 5.37 3.67
CA LEU A 169 -20.97 5.70 2.91
C LEU A 169 -22.02 4.57 2.87
N THR A 170 -21.70 3.37 3.36
CA THR A 170 -22.59 2.20 3.24
C THR A 170 -22.95 1.54 4.56
N ASN A 171 -22.25 1.87 5.64
CA ASN A 171 -22.42 1.27 6.96
C ASN A 171 -23.26 2.17 7.89
N GLU A 172 -24.23 1.56 8.57
CA GLU A 172 -25.21 2.23 9.44
C GLU A 172 -24.58 3.00 10.61
N ASP A 173 -23.38 2.61 11.03
CA ASP A 173 -22.64 3.27 12.12
C ASP A 173 -21.94 4.57 11.68
N TYR A 174 -21.93 4.88 10.37
CA TYR A 174 -21.27 6.05 9.78
C TYR A 174 -22.24 6.94 9.00
N GLN A 175 -21.94 7.27 7.74
CA GLN A 175 -22.66 8.23 6.89
C GLN A 175 -23.56 7.53 5.86
N LYS A 176 -24.08 6.34 6.17
CA LYS A 176 -24.98 5.63 5.25
C LYS A 176 -26.21 6.44 4.85
N GLU A 177 -26.78 7.23 5.77
CA GLU A 177 -27.93 8.09 5.43
C GLU A 177 -27.60 9.08 4.31
N LEU A 178 -26.39 9.63 4.30
CA LEU A 178 -25.89 10.48 3.21
C LEU A 178 -25.71 9.66 1.93
N GLY A 179 -25.04 8.50 2.01
CA GLY A 179 -24.81 7.61 0.86
C GLY A 179 -26.10 7.15 0.19
N ASP A 180 -27.15 6.88 0.96
CA ASP A 180 -28.48 6.52 0.48
C ASP A 180 -29.18 7.66 -0.29
N THR A 181 -28.70 8.91 -0.18
CA THR A 181 -29.24 10.04 -0.96
C THR A 181 -28.69 10.13 -2.37
N PHE A 182 -27.59 9.45 -2.69
CA PHE A 182 -26.95 9.51 -4.00
C PHE A 182 -27.84 8.83 -5.05
N SER A 183 -27.79 9.30 -6.30
CA SER A 183 -28.46 8.55 -7.38
C SER A 183 -27.73 7.26 -7.70
N GLN A 184 -26.39 7.27 -7.55
CA GLN A 184 -25.54 6.10 -7.67
C GLN A 184 -24.25 6.29 -6.89
N LEU A 185 -23.84 5.26 -6.15
CA LEU A 185 -22.49 5.13 -5.58
C LEU A 185 -21.70 4.15 -6.45
N GLN A 186 -20.85 4.67 -7.34
CA GLN A 186 -20.09 3.88 -8.31
C GLN A 186 -18.74 3.48 -7.73
N GLN A 187 -18.46 2.17 -7.73
CA GLN A 187 -17.18 1.64 -7.27
C GLN A 187 -16.17 1.51 -8.41
N PHE A 188 -14.92 1.85 -8.13
CA PHE A 188 -13.78 1.78 -9.05
C PHE A 188 -12.67 0.92 -8.46
N ALA A 189 -11.83 0.33 -9.33
CA ALA A 189 -10.65 -0.40 -8.88
C ALA A 189 -9.61 0.55 -8.27
N ASP A 190 -9.45 1.72 -8.88
CA ASP A 190 -8.47 2.75 -8.50
C ASP A 190 -9.05 4.17 -8.67
N TYR A 191 -8.40 5.14 -8.02
CA TYR A 191 -8.83 6.53 -8.09
C TYR A 191 -8.49 7.22 -9.41
N ASN A 192 -7.52 6.75 -10.20
CA ASN A 192 -7.21 7.36 -11.49
C ASN A 192 -8.38 7.22 -12.47
N VAL A 193 -9.06 6.07 -12.48
CA VAL A 193 -10.29 5.87 -13.25
C VAL A 193 -11.42 6.75 -12.71
N ALA A 194 -11.61 6.82 -11.38
CA ALA A 194 -12.63 7.68 -10.79
C ALA A 194 -12.43 9.16 -11.17
N PHE A 195 -11.20 9.68 -11.10
CA PHE A 195 -10.90 11.05 -11.52
C PHE A 195 -11.06 11.26 -13.03
N THR A 196 -10.81 10.24 -13.85
CA THR A 196 -11.08 10.30 -15.29
C THR A 196 -12.57 10.49 -15.55
N GLU A 197 -13.43 9.73 -14.87
CA GLU A 197 -14.89 9.85 -14.98
C GLU A 197 -15.43 11.17 -14.38
N LEU A 198 -14.80 11.68 -13.32
CA LEU A 198 -15.09 13.03 -12.80
C LEU A 198 -14.75 14.10 -13.85
N THR A 199 -13.62 13.95 -14.55
CA THR A 199 -13.17 14.90 -15.59
C THR A 199 -14.11 14.94 -16.79
N THR A 200 -14.69 13.80 -17.17
CA THR A 200 -15.64 13.72 -18.28
C THR A 200 -17.06 14.13 -17.88
N GLY A 201 -17.32 14.36 -16.60
CA GLY A 201 -18.64 14.66 -16.05
C GLY A 201 -19.56 13.43 -15.96
N SER A 202 -19.00 12.22 -16.01
CA SER A 202 -19.73 10.99 -15.75
C SER A 202 -19.98 10.77 -14.25
N LEU A 203 -19.09 11.30 -13.40
CA LEU A 203 -19.29 11.45 -11.96
C LEU A 203 -19.48 12.93 -11.62
N ASP A 204 -20.29 13.19 -10.60
CA ASP A 204 -20.42 14.52 -10.00
C ASP A 204 -19.37 14.74 -8.91
N ALA A 205 -18.97 13.67 -8.20
CA ALA A 205 -18.06 13.73 -7.06
C ALA A 205 -17.28 12.42 -6.87
N VAL A 206 -16.17 12.47 -6.12
CA VAL A 206 -15.38 11.32 -5.70
C VAL A 206 -15.19 11.34 -4.18
N ALA A 207 -15.51 10.25 -3.50
CA ALA A 207 -15.24 10.03 -2.08
C ALA A 207 -13.87 9.35 -1.90
N ILE A 208 -12.98 9.99 -1.15
CA ILE A 208 -11.54 9.69 -1.16
C ILE A 208 -10.84 10.22 0.09
N ASP A 209 -9.76 9.57 0.46
CA ASP A 209 -8.83 9.96 1.52
C ASP A 209 -8.11 11.29 1.20
N ILE A 210 -7.99 12.18 2.18
CA ILE A 210 -7.49 13.54 1.98
C ILE A 210 -6.07 13.60 1.39
N GLY A 211 -5.17 12.69 1.80
CA GLY A 211 -3.81 12.62 1.25
C GLY A 211 -3.81 12.28 -0.25
N VAL A 212 -4.60 11.27 -0.64
CA VAL A 212 -4.74 10.85 -2.04
C VAL A 212 -5.46 11.92 -2.85
N ALA A 213 -6.46 12.57 -2.28
CA ALA A 213 -7.18 13.68 -2.90
C ALA A 213 -6.24 14.85 -3.23
N LYS A 214 -5.41 15.27 -2.28
CA LYS A 214 -4.43 16.36 -2.48
C LYS A 214 -3.47 16.02 -3.62
N TYR A 215 -2.88 14.81 -3.58
CA TYR A 215 -1.97 14.34 -4.62
C TYR A 215 -2.63 14.33 -6.01
N GLN A 216 -3.82 13.73 -6.13
CA GLN A 216 -4.54 13.64 -7.41
C GLN A 216 -4.93 15.01 -7.97
N ILE A 217 -5.25 15.98 -7.12
CA ILE A 217 -5.56 17.35 -7.54
C ILE A 217 -4.31 18.07 -8.04
N GLU A 218 -3.19 17.92 -7.33
CA GLU A 218 -1.90 18.51 -7.71
C GLU A 218 -1.45 18.00 -9.08
N GLU A 219 -1.42 16.68 -9.26
CA GLU A 219 -1.01 16.02 -10.52
C GLU A 219 -1.85 16.45 -11.73
N ARG A 220 -3.16 16.69 -11.51
CA ARG A 220 -4.09 17.05 -12.59
C ARG A 220 -4.13 18.55 -12.88
N GLY A 221 -3.42 19.34 -12.07
CA GLY A 221 -3.25 20.78 -12.22
C GLY A 221 -4.24 21.60 -11.41
N GLU A 222 -3.74 22.68 -10.84
CA GLU A 222 -4.47 23.59 -9.96
C GLU A 222 -5.78 24.12 -10.56
N GLY A 223 -6.78 24.29 -9.70
CA GLY A 223 -8.00 25.03 -10.01
C GLY A 223 -9.06 24.27 -10.83
N LYS A 224 -8.84 23.00 -11.17
CA LYS A 224 -9.85 22.16 -11.83
C LYS A 224 -10.82 21.49 -10.86
N TYR A 225 -10.31 21.09 -9.70
CA TYR A 225 -11.06 20.39 -8.68
C TYR A 225 -10.97 21.15 -7.36
N MET A 226 -11.88 20.81 -6.45
CA MET A 226 -11.85 21.25 -5.06
C MET A 226 -12.28 20.12 -4.14
N ILE A 227 -11.71 20.11 -2.94
CA ILE A 227 -12.18 19.30 -1.82
C ILE A 227 -13.26 20.12 -1.10
N LEU A 228 -14.36 19.50 -0.72
CA LEU A 228 -15.39 20.16 0.09
C LEU A 228 -14.85 20.42 1.51
N ASP A 229 -15.27 21.54 2.12
CA ASP A 229 -14.86 21.88 3.50
C ASP A 229 -15.42 20.88 4.53
N GLU A 230 -16.56 20.26 4.23
CA GLU A 230 -17.17 19.19 5.03
C GLU A 230 -16.51 17.84 4.73
N LYS A 231 -15.92 17.22 5.77
CA LYS A 231 -15.42 15.84 5.70
C LYS A 231 -16.51 14.81 5.97
N LEU A 232 -16.38 13.63 5.37
CA LEU A 232 -17.23 12.46 5.62
C LEU A 232 -16.92 11.82 6.97
N ASN A 233 -15.63 11.64 7.26
CA ASN A 233 -15.16 10.97 8.47
C ASN A 233 -13.72 11.39 8.84
N SER A 234 -13.33 11.18 10.08
CA SER A 234 -11.92 11.23 10.53
C SER A 234 -11.48 9.85 10.94
N GLU A 235 -10.23 9.51 10.64
CA GLU A 235 -9.72 8.17 10.85
C GLU A 235 -8.20 8.19 11.02
N GLN A 236 -7.64 7.03 11.32
CA GLN A 236 -6.21 6.83 11.51
C GLN A 236 -5.73 5.66 10.68
N TYR A 237 -4.51 5.79 10.15
CA TYR A 237 -3.83 4.70 9.48
C TYR A 237 -2.89 3.97 10.42
N GLY A 238 -2.84 2.66 10.24
CA GLY A 238 -1.90 1.75 10.88
C GLY A 238 -1.41 0.71 9.87
N ILE A 239 -0.52 -0.16 10.34
CA ILE A 239 -0.04 -1.31 9.58
C ILE A 239 -0.85 -2.53 10.02
N GLY A 240 -1.51 -3.17 9.05
CA GLY A 240 -2.33 -4.34 9.30
C GLY A 240 -1.52 -5.62 9.18
N PHE A 241 -1.28 -6.30 10.30
CA PHE A 241 -0.69 -7.64 10.32
C PHE A 241 -1.77 -8.71 10.49
N LYS A 242 -1.45 -9.95 10.11
CA LYS A 242 -2.35 -11.07 10.35
C LYS A 242 -2.59 -11.25 11.85
N LEU A 243 -3.85 -11.42 12.26
CA LEU A 243 -4.21 -11.66 13.66
C LEU A 243 -3.34 -12.73 14.31
N GLY A 244 -2.81 -12.41 15.49
CA GLY A 244 -1.90 -13.27 16.25
C GLY A 244 -0.42 -13.19 15.81
N ASN A 245 -0.08 -12.40 14.79
CA ASN A 245 1.32 -12.10 14.43
C ASN A 245 1.89 -10.94 15.26
N THR A 246 1.65 -10.99 16.57
CA THR A 246 2.04 -9.95 17.53
C THR A 246 3.56 -9.71 17.51
N SER A 247 4.37 -10.75 17.34
CA SER A 247 5.83 -10.61 17.32
C SER A 247 6.34 -9.76 16.17
N LEU A 248 5.83 -9.95 14.94
CA LEU A 248 6.24 -9.11 13.81
C LEU A 248 5.74 -7.67 13.98
N ARG A 249 4.49 -7.51 14.44
CA ARG A 249 3.93 -6.20 14.75
C ARG A 249 4.82 -5.46 15.75
N ASP A 250 5.18 -6.10 16.86
CA ASP A 250 5.95 -5.47 17.93
C ASP A 250 7.33 -4.98 17.45
N VAL A 251 8.01 -5.76 16.59
CA VAL A 251 9.30 -5.35 15.99
C VAL A 251 9.10 -4.12 15.11
N VAL A 252 8.20 -4.20 14.13
CA VAL A 252 7.96 -3.08 13.20
C VAL A 252 7.51 -1.83 13.96
N ASN A 253 6.63 -1.96 14.95
CA ASN A 253 6.14 -0.83 15.74
C ASN A 253 7.26 -0.17 16.56
N ALA A 254 8.16 -0.98 17.13
CA ALA A 254 9.32 -0.44 17.85
C ALA A 254 10.26 0.35 16.93
N ASP A 255 10.43 -0.08 15.67
CA ASP A 255 11.25 0.63 14.71
C ASP A 255 10.59 1.90 14.19
N LEU A 256 9.27 1.89 13.97
CA LEU A 256 8.52 3.10 13.65
C LEU A 256 8.74 4.21 14.68
N HIS A 257 8.70 3.88 15.98
CA HIS A 257 8.99 4.85 17.02
C HIS A 257 10.43 5.36 16.98
N LYS A 258 11.43 4.49 16.75
CA LYS A 258 12.82 4.94 16.61
C LYS A 258 13.00 5.88 15.41
N LEU A 259 12.35 5.58 14.29
CA LEU A 259 12.37 6.40 13.07
C LEU A 259 11.59 7.72 13.24
N ALA A 260 10.58 7.74 14.10
CA ALA A 260 9.91 8.98 14.49
C ALA A 260 10.84 9.84 15.37
N GLU A 261 11.47 9.23 16.38
CA GLU A 261 12.41 9.89 17.30
C GLU A 261 13.65 10.46 16.59
N ASP A 262 14.18 9.79 15.57
CA ASP A 262 15.39 10.21 14.85
C ASP A 262 15.12 11.22 13.72
N GLY A 263 13.85 11.49 13.40
CA GLY A 263 13.41 12.45 12.39
C GLY A 263 13.16 11.86 11.00
N THR A 264 13.45 10.58 10.77
CA THR A 264 13.23 9.94 9.45
C THR A 264 11.77 10.01 9.01
N VAL A 265 10.82 9.77 9.92
CA VAL A 265 9.38 9.87 9.59
C VAL A 265 9.02 11.30 9.14
N ALA A 266 9.55 12.31 9.82
CA ALA A 266 9.27 13.71 9.48
C ALA A 266 9.86 14.10 8.13
N GLU A 267 11.09 13.68 7.82
CA GLU A 267 11.73 13.92 6.51
C GLU A 267 10.96 13.27 5.37
N LEU A 268 10.50 12.03 5.55
CA LEU A 268 9.65 11.34 4.58
C LEU A 268 8.29 12.03 4.45
N ALA A 269 7.66 12.44 5.55
CA ALA A 269 6.37 13.10 5.51
C ALA A 269 6.41 14.43 4.77
N GLU A 270 7.45 15.24 4.96
CA GLU A 270 7.68 16.49 4.22
C GLU A 270 7.91 16.22 2.73
N LYS A 271 8.70 15.18 2.38
CA LYS A 271 8.91 14.77 0.99
C LYS A 271 7.60 14.47 0.26
N TYR A 272 6.62 13.91 0.96
CA TYR A 272 5.33 13.50 0.41
C TYR A 272 4.18 14.47 0.75
N ALA A 273 4.47 15.64 1.31
CA ALA A 273 3.50 16.68 1.67
C ALA A 273 2.37 16.20 2.62
N ILE A 274 2.70 15.31 3.57
CA ILE A 274 1.79 14.79 4.59
C ILE A 274 2.26 15.07 6.02
N GLU A 275 3.21 15.98 6.23
CA GLU A 275 3.80 16.31 7.53
C GLU A 275 2.77 16.72 8.60
N ASP A 276 1.71 17.43 8.20
CA ASP A 276 0.63 17.85 9.10
C ASP A 276 -0.30 16.69 9.52
N MET A 277 -0.15 15.52 8.90
CA MET A 277 -0.98 14.35 9.14
C MET A 277 -0.30 13.33 10.09
N ILE A 278 1.01 13.41 10.29
CA ILE A 278 1.75 12.44 11.11
C ILE A 278 1.31 12.53 12.58
N CYS A 279 1.10 11.36 13.21
CA CYS A 279 0.68 11.27 14.61
C CYS A 279 1.51 10.31 15.47
N ILE A 280 2.46 9.60 14.88
CA ILE A 280 3.45 8.81 15.63
C ILE A 280 4.53 9.74 16.19
N GLU A 281 4.96 9.45 17.42
CA GLU A 281 5.97 10.18 18.18
C GLU A 281 7.14 9.27 18.56
#